data_AF-A0A5A7N2U3-F1
#
_entry.id   AF-A0A5A7N2U3-F1
#
_cell.length_a   1.000
_cell.length_b   1.000
_cell.length_c   1.000
_cell.angle_alpha   90.00
_cell.angle_beta   90.00
_cell.angle_gamma   90.00
#
_symmetry.space_group_name_H-M   'P 1'
#
loop_
_entity.id
_entity.type
_entity.pdbx_description
1 polymer ?
#
loop_
_entity_poly.entity_id
_entity_poly.type
_entity_poly.pdbx_seq_one_letter_code
_entity_poly.pdbx_strand_id
1 'polypeptide(L)' 'MCSMGPPSSGGTTMLAILGILEGFDLAALTPYGPDAVHLYAQASELAYADRNLYSADPAFVSVPVKG' A
#
# COMPACT_ATOMS: atom_id res chain seq x y z
N MET A 1 13.61 -2.14 2.61
CA MET A 1 12.63 -2.49 3.67
C MET A 1 12.38 -3.99 3.62
N CYS A 2 12.31 -4.68 4.75
CA CYS A 2 12.00 -6.10 4.82
C CYS A 2 10.57 -6.27 5.35
N SER A 3 9.69 -6.93 4.60
CA SER A 3 8.32 -7.24 5.02
C SER A 3 7.93 -8.66 4.57
N MET A 4 6.83 -9.20 5.08
CA MET A 4 6.37 -10.55 4.75
C MET A 4 5.84 -10.60 3.31
N GLY A 5 6.46 -11.45 2.48
CA GLY A 5 5.96 -11.77 1.13
C GLY A 5 4.71 -12.67 1.16
N PRO A 6 4.09 -12.94 0.00
CA PRO A 6 2.94 -13.85 -0.12
C PRO A 6 3.20 -15.19 0.58
N PRO A 7 2.22 -15.81 1.27
CA PRO A 7 0.76 -15.58 1.21
C PRO A 7 0.26 -14.39 2.04
N SER A 8 1.15 -13.67 2.73
CA SER A 8 0.80 -12.44 3.43
C SER A 8 0.67 -11.28 2.44
N SER A 9 -0.52 -10.70 2.36
CA SER A 9 -0.78 -9.48 1.58
C SER A 9 -0.41 -8.20 2.33
N GLY A 10 -0.03 -8.29 3.61
CA GLY A 10 0.32 -7.14 4.43
C GLY A 10 1.56 -6.41 3.93
N GLY A 11 2.60 -7.15 3.51
CA GLY A 11 3.85 -6.55 3.07
C GLY A 11 3.75 -5.83 1.73
N THR A 12 3.05 -6.41 0.76
CA THR A 12 2.83 -5.79 -0.55
C THR A 12 1.91 -4.58 -0.47
N THR A 13 0.83 -4.66 0.30
CA THR A 13 -0.12 -3.54 0.48
C THR A 13 0.54 -2.36 1.22
N MET A 14 1.30 -2.64 2.28
CA MET A 14 1.99 -1.59 3.03
C MET A 14 3.06 -0.88 2.18
N LEU A 15 3.82 -1.63 1.37
CA LEU A 15 4.79 -1.03 0.46
C LEU A 15 4.11 -0.19 -0.64
N ALA A 16 2.96 -0.60 -1.14
CA ALA A 16 2.19 0.19 -2.10
C ALA A 16 1.70 1.51 -1.49
N ILE A 17 1.13 1.48 -0.27
CA ILE A 17 0.72 2.70 0.45
C ILE A 17 1.91 3.63 0.66
N LEU A 18 3.06 3.11 1.12
CA LEU A 18 4.26 3.91 1.33
C LEU A 18 4.83 4.48 0.03
N GLY A 19 4.77 3.73 -1.07
CA GLY A 19 5.20 4.20 -2.40
C GLY A 19 4.36 5.36 -2.93
N ILE A 20 3.04 5.35 -2.68
CA ILE A 20 2.16 6.47 -3.01
C ILE A 20 2.48 7.68 -2.13
N LEU A 21 2.69 7.46 -0.83
CA LEU A 21 2.95 8.51 0.14
C LEU A 21 4.36 9.14 0.01
N GLU A 22 5.33 8.45 -0.61
CA GLU A 22 6.69 8.98 -0.87
C GLU A 22 6.67 10.25 -1.74
N GLY A 23 5.62 10.46 -2.54
CA GLY A 23 5.43 11.68 -3.33
C GLY A 23 4.98 12.92 -2.55
N PHE A 24 4.68 12.80 -1.25
CA PHE A 24 4.14 13.89 -0.42
C PHE A 24 5.07 14.23 0.75
N ASP A 25 5.20 15.52 1.05
CA ASP A 25 5.94 15.98 2.25
C ASP A 25 5.07 15.81 3.51
N LEU A 26 5.02 14.57 4.01
CA LEU A 26 4.27 14.25 5.23
C LEU A 26 4.85 14.91 6.48
N ALA A 27 6.13 15.29 6.49
CA ALA A 27 6.77 15.93 7.64
C ALA A 27 6.29 17.37 7.82
N ALA A 28 5.86 18.02 6.74
CA ALA A 28 5.24 19.35 6.78
C ALA A 28 3.77 19.32 7.26
N LEU A 29 3.14 18.15 7.34
CA LEU A 29 1.74 18.02 7.76
C LEU A 29 1.63 17.79 9.26
N THR A 30 0.56 18.31 9.86
CA THR A 30 0.21 18.00 11.25
C THR A 30 -0.07 16.50 11.39
N PRO A 31 0.61 15.78 12.30
CA PRO A 31 0.32 14.37 12.55
C PRO A 31 -1.17 14.19 12.91
N TYR A 32 -1.83 13.26 12.23
CA TYR A 32 -3.28 13.02 12.37
C TYR A 32 -4.19 14.22 12.02
N GLY A 33 -3.64 15.25 11.38
CA GLY A 33 -4.42 16.35 10.80
C GLY A 33 -5.26 15.88 9.60
N PRO A 34 -6.27 16.68 9.19
CA PRO A 34 -7.19 16.31 8.11
C PRO A 34 -6.46 15.99 6.80
N ASP A 35 -5.41 16.74 6.46
CA ASP A 35 -4.63 16.52 5.22
C ASP A 35 -3.82 15.22 5.28
N ALA A 36 -3.18 14.94 6.43
CA ALA A 36 -2.42 13.71 6.64
C ALA A 36 -3.34 12.47 6.61
N VAL A 37 -4.51 12.56 7.25
CA VAL A 37 -5.52 11.49 7.24
C VAL A 37 -6.11 11.30 5.85
N HIS A 38 -6.37 12.39 5.12
CA HIS A 38 -6.88 12.33 3.76
C HIS A 38 -5.92 11.60 2.82
N LEU A 39 -4.64 12.01 2.80
CA LEU A 39 -3.62 11.37 1.97
C LEU A 39 -3.45 9.88 2.31
N TYR A 40 -3.41 9.55 3.61
CA TYR A 40 -3.33 8.16 4.04
C TYR A 40 -4.55 7.34 3.62
N ALA A 41 -5.77 7.90 3.74
CA ALA A 41 -7.00 7.22 3.35
C ALA A 41 -7.04 6.95 1.84
N GLN A 42 -6.68 7.93 1.01
CA GLN A 42 -6.64 7.79 -0.45
C GLN A 42 -5.59 6.78 -0.91
N ALA A 43 -4.38 6.83 -0.33
CA ALA A 43 -3.31 5.88 -0.62
C ALA A 43 -3.72 4.45 -0.20
N SER A 44 -4.39 4.32 0.95
CA SER A 44 -4.93 3.05 1.42
C SER A 44 -6.02 2.53 0.49
N GLU A 45 -6.97 3.36 0.07
CA GLU A 45 -8.04 2.94 -0.84
C GLU A 45 -7.47 2.36 -2.14
N LEU A 46 -6.50 3.04 -2.75
CA LEU A 46 -5.86 2.56 -3.98
C LEU A 46 -5.09 1.23 -3.75
N ALA A 47 -4.28 1.16 -2.70
CA ALA A 47 -3.50 -0.04 -2.39
C ALA A 47 -4.38 -1.25 -2.01
N TYR A 48 -5.49 -1.03 -1.30
CA TYR A 48 -6.45 -2.08 -0.97
C TYR A 48 -7.30 -2.48 -2.18
N ALA A 49 -7.58 -1.57 -3.11
CA ALA A 49 -8.21 -1.91 -4.39
C ALA A 49 -7.30 -2.84 -5.20
N ASP A 50 -6.01 -2.52 -5.32
CA ASP A 50 -5.03 -3.38 -6.00
C ASP A 50 -4.85 -4.71 -5.28
N ARG A 51 -4.82 -4.71 -3.94
CA ARG A 51 -4.85 -5.95 -3.16
C ARG A 51 -6.09 -6.78 -3.51
N ASN A 52 -7.29 -6.20 -3.54
CA ASN A 52 -8.50 -6.97 -3.80
C ASN A 52 -8.57 -7.53 -5.24
N LEU A 53 -7.95 -6.85 -6.20
CA LEU A 53 -7.88 -7.27 -7.60
C LEU A 53 -6.77 -8.28 -7.88
N TYR A 54 -5.60 -8.12 -7.26
CA TYR A 54 -4.37 -8.85 -7.62
C TYR A 54 -3.82 -9.75 -6.50
N SER A 55 -4.30 -9.63 -5.27
CA SER A 55 -3.89 -10.49 -4.15
C SER A 55 -4.68 -11.79 -4.16
N ALA A 56 -4.25 -12.71 -5.00
CA ALA A 56 -4.71 -14.09 -5.01
C ALA A 56 -3.52 -15.05 -4.77
N ASP A 57 -3.80 -16.30 -4.40
CA ASP A 57 -2.78 -17.27 -4.00
C ASP A 57 -1.75 -17.45 -5.15
N PRO A 58 -0.45 -17.17 -4.92
CA PRO A 58 0.58 -17.34 -5.94
C PRO A 58 0.73 -18.78 -6.45
N ALA A 59 0.22 -19.77 -5.71
CA ALA A 59 0.17 -21.16 -6.15
C ALA A 59 -0.90 -21.41 -7.24
N PHE A 60 -1.87 -20.51 -7.40
CA PHE A 60 -3.01 -20.67 -8.32
C PHE A 60 -3.10 -19.58 -9.39
N VAL A 61 -2.54 -18.38 -9.17
CA VAL A 61 -2.53 -17.30 -10.16
C VAL A 61 -1.25 -16.45 -10.10
N SER A 62 -0.88 -15.85 -11.23
CA SER A 62 0.29 -14.98 -11.32
C SER A 62 0.04 -13.64 -10.61
N VAL A 63 0.66 -13.45 -9.46
CA VAL A 63 0.68 -12.15 -8.75
C VAL A 63 1.80 -11.29 -9.32
N PRO A 64 1.52 -10.12 -9.92
CA PRO A 64 2.55 -9.22 -10.42
C PRO A 64 3.20 -8.47 -9.24
N VAL A 65 4.16 -9.13 -8.57
CA VAL A 65 4.94 -8.55 -7.45
C VAL A 65 6.09 -7.65 -7.92
N LYS A 66 6.41 -7.64 -9.22
CA LYS A 66 7.30 -6.68 -9.85
C LYS A 66 6.44 -5.86 -10.81
N GLY A 67 6.22 -4.59 -10.46
CA GLY A 67 5.40 -3.67 -11.24
C GLY A 67 5.74 -3.62 -12.73
#